data_AF-A0A516HA20-F1
#
_entry.id   AF-A0A516HA20-F1
#
_cell.length_a   1.000
_cell.length_b   1.000
_cell.length_c   1.000
_cell.angle_alpha   90.00
_cell.angle_beta   90.00
_cell.angle_gamma   90.00
#
_symmetry.space_group_name_H-M   'P 1'
#
loop_
_entity.id
_entity.type
_entity.pdbx_description
1 polymer ?
#
loop_
_entity_poly.entity_id
_entity_poly.type
_entity_poly.pdbx_seq_one_letter_code
_entity_poly.pdbx_strand_id
1 'polypeptide(L)'
;MMHRRLISLFIVFITSILACNHVQATAVKYRSFSDLMHNADAILKGQVSEISSRRMENGTIVSFVTLSDLELLKGEYAGAEFTLAFHGGEVNGLVQKIQGSPEFHLSQQLILFLQGNGKRMVPLSGWGQGMFIIKENRILDYQTNPVVDIVNDQIVVNRLVTPNMIVVGAPQPETFDANSPPLLASSFIEQIKAFPTAKSQQPLESVEPRSFSLPNRQTSEAIMRGQ
;
A
#
# COMPACT_ATOMS: atom_id res chain seq x y z
N MET A 1 52.75 33.48 9.25
CA MET A 1 52.49 32.20 8.54
C MET A 1 51.44 31.31 9.24
N MET A 2 51.41 31.26 10.58
CA MET A 2 50.46 30.41 11.36
C MET A 2 48.98 30.80 11.22
N HIS A 3 48.65 32.10 11.13
CA HIS A 3 47.28 32.58 10.94
C HIS A 3 46.62 32.15 9.61
N ARG A 4 47.38 32.10 8.50
CA ARG A 4 46.86 31.64 7.19
C ARG A 4 46.47 30.17 7.20
N ARG A 5 47.16 29.34 8.01
CA ARG A 5 46.85 27.91 8.18
C ARG A 5 45.60 27.68 9.02
N LEU A 6 45.42 28.47 10.08
CA LEU A 6 44.23 28.44 10.94
C LEU A 6 42.96 28.88 10.19
N ILE A 7 43.06 29.94 9.39
CA ILE A 7 41.94 30.41 8.56
C ILE A 7 41.57 29.37 7.49
N SER A 8 42.55 28.73 6.86
CA SER A 8 42.29 27.68 5.87
C SER A 8 41.62 26.45 6.47
N LEU A 9 42.01 26.05 7.69
CA LEU A 9 41.36 24.94 8.42
C LEU A 9 39.92 25.30 8.81
N PHE A 10 39.69 26.53 9.23
CA PHE A 10 38.35 27.02 9.59
C PHE A 10 37.42 27.06 8.38
N ILE A 11 37.91 27.52 7.22
CA ILE A 11 37.14 27.52 5.97
C ILE A 11 36.79 26.10 5.55
N VAL A 12 37.75 25.16 5.56
CA VAL A 12 37.51 23.75 5.21
C VAL A 12 36.45 23.12 6.13
N PHE A 13 36.54 23.39 7.44
CA PHE A 13 35.56 22.91 8.42
C PHE A 13 34.15 23.47 8.16
N ILE A 14 34.04 24.76 7.84
CA ILE A 14 32.75 25.39 7.50
C ILE A 14 32.17 24.79 6.21
N THR A 15 32.96 24.60 5.14
CA THR A 15 32.49 23.93 3.92
C THR A 15 32.03 22.49 4.17
N SER A 16 32.67 21.76 5.08
CA SER A 16 32.27 20.39 5.42
C SER A 16 30.93 20.34 6.18
N ILE A 17 30.58 21.37 6.95
CA ILE A 17 29.30 21.46 7.66
C ILE A 17 28.17 21.86 6.72
N LEU A 18 28.42 22.78 5.77
CA LEU A 18 27.41 23.19 4.79
C LEU A 18 27.04 22.07 3.78
N ALA A 19 27.91 21.07 3.59
CA ALA A 19 27.64 19.90 2.77
C ALA A 19 26.66 18.88 3.40
N CYS A 20 26.25 19.06 4.67
CA CYS A 20 25.34 18.16 5.38
C CYS A 20 23.84 18.53 5.19
N ASN A 21 23.47 19.11 4.06
CA ASN A 21 22.09 19.54 3.79
C ASN A 21 21.45 18.67 2.70
N HIS A 22 20.97 17.49 3.11
CA HIS A 22 19.68 16.92 2.71
C HIS A 22 19.59 15.47 3.21
N VAL A 23 19.39 15.30 4.53
CA VAL A 23 18.67 14.12 4.99
C VAL A 23 17.22 14.35 4.57
N GLN A 24 16.87 13.87 3.38
CA GLN A 24 15.46 13.71 3.04
C GLN A 24 14.96 12.56 3.91
N ALA A 25 14.28 12.90 5.01
CA ALA A 25 13.48 11.93 5.74
C ALA A 25 12.50 11.32 4.72
N THR A 26 12.61 10.01 4.50
CA THR A 26 11.66 9.25 3.69
C THR A 26 10.33 9.17 4.44
N ALA A 27 9.58 10.27 4.45
CA ALA A 27 8.18 10.25 4.87
C ALA A 27 7.41 9.45 3.83
N VAL A 28 6.78 8.35 4.25
CA VAL A 28 5.85 7.61 3.39
C VAL A 28 4.69 8.55 3.09
N LYS A 29 4.66 9.10 1.88
CA LYS A 29 3.56 9.94 1.41
C LYS A 29 2.35 9.02 1.22
N TYR A 30 1.33 9.20 2.05
CA TYR A 30 0.04 8.58 1.80
C TYR A 30 -0.51 9.12 0.47
N ARG A 31 -0.98 8.22 -0.39
CA ARG A 31 -1.68 8.57 -1.62
C ARG A 31 -3.06 9.10 -1.23
N SER A 32 -3.57 10.03 -2.02
CA SER A 32 -4.93 10.53 -1.81
C SER A 32 -5.94 9.42 -2.09
N PHE A 33 -7.15 9.53 -1.55
CA PHE A 33 -8.22 8.57 -1.79
C PHE A 33 -8.53 8.47 -3.29
N SER A 34 -8.61 9.61 -3.98
CA SER A 34 -8.78 9.70 -5.42
C SER A 34 -7.62 9.06 -6.16
N ASP A 35 -6.37 9.22 -5.73
CA ASP A 35 -5.22 8.55 -6.33
C ASP A 35 -5.38 7.02 -6.24
N LEU A 36 -5.81 6.51 -5.09
CA LEU A 36 -6.06 5.08 -4.91
C LEU A 36 -7.18 4.61 -5.85
N MET A 37 -8.28 5.37 -5.90
CA MET A 37 -9.45 5.10 -6.75
C MET A 37 -9.10 5.09 -8.24
N HIS A 38 -8.40 6.10 -8.74
CA HIS A 38 -8.06 6.24 -10.17
C HIS A 38 -7.12 5.14 -10.65
N ASN A 39 -6.16 4.75 -9.81
CA ASN A 39 -5.15 3.75 -10.16
C ASN A 39 -5.66 2.30 -10.01
N ALA A 40 -6.81 2.09 -9.36
CA ALA A 40 -7.40 0.77 -9.22
C ALA A 40 -8.13 0.32 -10.48
N ASP A 41 -7.70 -0.83 -11.03
CA ASP A 41 -8.37 -1.53 -12.14
C ASP A 41 -9.76 -2.00 -11.72
N ALA A 42 -9.87 -2.49 -10.48
CA ALA A 42 -11.10 -2.92 -9.83
C ALA A 42 -11.01 -2.73 -8.31
N ILE A 43 -12.17 -2.65 -7.64
CA ILE A 43 -12.26 -2.64 -6.19
C ILE A 43 -13.19 -3.77 -5.77
N LEU A 44 -12.65 -4.70 -4.98
CA LEU A 44 -13.36 -5.88 -4.49
C LEU A 44 -13.42 -5.87 -2.98
N LYS A 45 -14.59 -6.19 -2.43
CA LYS A 45 -14.75 -6.66 -1.07
C LYS A 45 -14.76 -8.19 -1.06
N GLY A 46 -14.12 -8.83 -0.09
CA GLY A 46 -14.14 -10.28 0.04
C GLY A 46 -13.54 -10.77 1.36
N GLN A 47 -13.57 -12.08 1.59
CA GLN A 47 -12.94 -12.74 2.74
C GLN A 47 -11.77 -13.60 2.29
N VAL A 48 -10.64 -13.54 2.99
CA VAL A 48 -9.50 -14.43 2.73
C VAL A 48 -9.86 -15.87 3.07
N SER A 49 -9.95 -16.73 2.06
CA SER A 49 -10.27 -18.16 2.20
C SER A 49 -9.04 -19.04 2.19
N GLU A 50 -7.99 -18.66 1.46
CA GLU A 50 -6.74 -19.42 1.35
C GLU A 50 -5.53 -18.51 1.24
N ILE A 51 -4.41 -18.93 1.84
CA ILE A 51 -3.10 -18.33 1.65
C ILE A 51 -2.11 -19.46 1.39
N SER A 52 -1.43 -19.43 0.25
CA SER A 52 -0.35 -20.35 -0.08
C SER A 52 0.87 -19.59 -0.59
N SER A 53 2.05 -20.21 -0.53
CA SER A 53 3.28 -19.59 -1.02
C SER A 53 4.12 -20.59 -1.79
N ARG A 54 4.77 -20.12 -2.85
CA ARG A 54 5.65 -20.94 -3.69
C ARG A 54 6.93 -20.19 -4.01
N ARG A 55 8.04 -20.91 -3.97
CA ARG A 55 9.32 -20.41 -4.48
C ARG A 55 9.38 -20.66 -5.99
N MET A 56 9.54 -19.58 -6.75
CA MET A 56 9.68 -19.58 -8.20
C MET A 56 11.08 -20.03 -8.62
N GLU A 57 11.25 -20.38 -9.90
CA GLU A 57 12.53 -20.86 -10.46
C GLU A 57 13.70 -19.88 -10.25
N ASN A 58 13.43 -18.58 -10.33
CA ASN A 58 14.44 -17.53 -10.10
C ASN A 58 14.72 -17.26 -8.60
N GLY A 59 14.15 -18.05 -7.70
CA GLY A 59 14.29 -17.94 -6.26
C GLY A 59 13.30 -17.01 -5.56
N THR A 60 12.50 -16.24 -6.29
CA THR A 60 11.49 -15.32 -5.72
C THR A 60 10.41 -16.12 -5.01
N ILE A 61 10.06 -15.74 -3.78
CA ILE A 61 8.85 -16.26 -3.13
C ILE A 61 7.65 -15.44 -3.61
N VAL A 62 6.61 -16.13 -4.06
CA VAL A 62 5.31 -15.56 -4.39
C VAL A 62 4.27 -16.20 -3.52
N SER A 63 3.46 -15.38 -2.88
CA SER A 63 2.28 -15.79 -2.15
C SER A 63 1.02 -15.57 -3.00
N PHE A 64 0.08 -16.50 -2.84
CA PHE A 64 -1.23 -16.48 -3.44
C PHE A 64 -2.25 -16.33 -2.32
N VAL A 65 -3.07 -15.28 -2.38
CA VAL A 65 -4.18 -15.08 -1.46
C VAL A 65 -5.47 -15.21 -2.25
N THR A 66 -6.29 -16.17 -1.87
CA THR A 66 -7.62 -16.41 -2.46
C THR A 66 -8.67 -15.72 -1.59
N LEU A 67 -9.58 -15.02 -2.25
CA LEU A 67 -10.74 -14.37 -1.67
C LEU A 67 -12.01 -15.07 -2.11
N SER A 68 -12.92 -15.29 -1.16
CA SER A 68 -14.32 -15.71 -1.38
C SER A 68 -15.29 -14.60 -0.97
N ASP A 69 -16.59 -14.87 -1.10
CA ASP A 69 -17.68 -13.94 -0.70
C ASP A 69 -17.54 -12.55 -1.34
N LEU A 70 -17.28 -12.55 -2.65
CA LEU A 70 -16.92 -11.35 -3.38
C LEU A 70 -18.11 -10.41 -3.57
N GLU A 71 -17.88 -9.12 -3.30
CA GLU A 71 -18.72 -8.01 -3.77
C GLU A 71 -17.86 -7.07 -4.61
N LEU A 72 -18.22 -6.93 -5.89
CA LEU A 72 -17.58 -5.97 -6.79
C LEU A 72 -18.10 -4.56 -6.50
N LEU A 73 -17.23 -3.69 -6.00
CA LEU A 73 -17.54 -2.29 -5.72
C LEU A 73 -17.27 -1.40 -6.94
N LYS A 74 -16.26 -1.77 -7.74
CA LYS A 74 -15.83 -1.05 -8.95
C LYS A 74 -15.13 -1.99 -9.92
N GLY A 75 -15.31 -1.77 -11.22
CA GLY A 75 -14.61 -2.50 -12.29
C GLY A 75 -15.47 -3.62 -12.88
N GLU A 76 -14.83 -4.63 -13.45
CA GLU A 76 -15.50 -5.79 -14.05
C GLU A 76 -14.81 -7.08 -13.59
N TYR A 77 -15.58 -7.95 -12.91
CA TYR A 77 -15.17 -9.30 -12.50
C TYR A 77 -16.41 -10.18 -12.29
N ALA A 78 -16.37 -11.42 -12.75
CA ALA A 78 -17.50 -12.36 -12.68
C ALA A 78 -17.18 -13.69 -12.00
N GLY A 79 -15.97 -13.87 -11.47
CA GLY A 79 -15.58 -15.08 -10.75
C GLY A 79 -16.19 -15.13 -9.34
N ALA A 80 -16.43 -16.34 -8.83
CA ALA A 80 -16.92 -16.56 -7.47
C ALA A 80 -15.80 -16.39 -6.41
N GLU A 81 -14.57 -16.69 -6.81
CA GLU A 81 -13.36 -16.49 -6.01
C GLU A 81 -12.37 -15.65 -6.80
N PHE A 82 -11.45 -14.97 -6.11
CA PHE A 82 -10.41 -14.15 -6.73
C PHE A 82 -9.09 -14.38 -6.03
N THR A 83 -8.05 -14.71 -6.80
CA THR A 83 -6.71 -14.98 -6.29
C THR A 83 -5.75 -13.91 -6.76
N LEU A 84 -5.07 -13.29 -5.80
CA LEU A 84 -3.98 -12.35 -6.06
C LEU A 84 -2.62 -13.04 -5.92
N ALA A 85 -1.66 -12.68 -6.78
CA ALA A 85 -0.25 -13.04 -6.64
C ALA A 85 0.55 -11.83 -6.16
N PHE A 86 1.23 -11.96 -5.02
CA PHE A 86 2.13 -10.93 -4.50
C PHE A 86 3.51 -11.51 -4.20
N HIS A 87 4.54 -10.70 -4.42
CA HIS A 87 5.91 -11.06 -4.13
C HIS A 87 6.17 -10.97 -2.62
N GLY A 88 6.93 -11.92 -2.11
CA GLY A 88 7.14 -12.13 -0.69
C GLY A 88 6.32 -13.30 -0.16
N GLY A 89 6.41 -13.52 1.15
CA GLY A 89 5.79 -14.66 1.82
C GLY A 89 6.80 -15.53 2.53
N GLU A 90 6.36 -16.73 2.91
CA GLU A 90 7.18 -17.72 3.60
C GLU A 90 7.06 -19.09 2.94
N VAL A 91 8.19 -19.74 2.70
CA VAL A 91 8.25 -21.13 2.21
C VAL A 91 9.31 -21.88 3.00
N ASN A 92 8.92 -22.95 3.69
CA ASN A 92 9.83 -23.81 4.47
C ASN A 92 10.71 -23.02 5.47
N GLY A 93 10.15 -22.02 6.16
CA GLY A 93 10.86 -21.16 7.10
C GLY A 93 11.71 -20.04 6.45
N LEU A 94 11.83 -20.00 5.12
CA LEU A 94 12.44 -18.88 4.41
C LEU A 94 11.40 -17.79 4.20
N VAL A 95 11.61 -16.65 4.86
CA VAL A 95 10.73 -15.47 4.75
C VAL A 95 11.34 -14.45 3.78
N GLN A 96 10.55 -14.02 2.80
CA GLN A 96 10.87 -12.89 1.94
C GLN A 96 9.86 -11.77 2.22
N LYS A 97 10.32 -10.67 2.82
CA LYS A 97 9.49 -9.48 3.06
C LYS A 97 9.74 -8.43 1.98
N ILE A 98 8.66 -7.86 1.47
CA ILE A 98 8.70 -6.68 0.60
C ILE A 98 8.23 -5.49 1.43
N GLN A 99 9.08 -4.46 1.55
CA GLN A 99 8.77 -3.29 2.35
C GLN A 99 7.55 -2.55 1.77
N GLY A 100 6.55 -2.25 2.60
CA GLY A 100 5.33 -1.57 2.17
C GLY A 100 4.27 -2.49 1.53
N SER A 101 4.53 -3.79 1.43
CA SER A 101 3.49 -4.79 1.16
C SER A 101 2.61 -5.00 2.38
N PRO A 102 1.31 -5.24 2.19
CA PRO A 102 0.44 -5.63 3.30
C PRO A 102 0.66 -7.08 3.70
N GLU A 103 0.18 -7.43 4.89
CA GLU A 103 0.11 -8.80 5.39
C GLU A 103 -1.35 -9.28 5.34
N PHE A 104 -1.56 -10.54 4.99
CA PHE A 104 -2.88 -11.17 4.88
C PHE A 104 -3.04 -12.25 5.94
N HIS A 105 -4.26 -12.35 6.49
CA HIS A 105 -4.62 -13.39 7.45
C HIS A 105 -5.88 -14.12 6.99
N LEU A 106 -5.95 -15.42 7.29
CA LEU A 106 -7.15 -16.23 7.01
C LEU A 106 -8.39 -15.64 7.68
N SER A 107 -9.54 -15.78 7.02
CA SER A 107 -10.85 -15.29 7.45
C SER A 107 -10.99 -13.76 7.58
N GLN A 108 -9.95 -13.00 7.22
CA GLN A 108 -9.97 -11.55 7.23
C GLN A 108 -10.90 -11.02 6.14
N GLN A 109 -11.82 -10.11 6.50
CA GLN A 109 -12.64 -9.39 5.52
C GLN A 109 -11.90 -8.13 5.06
N LEU A 110 -11.85 -7.93 3.75
CA LEU A 110 -11.03 -6.92 3.11
C LEU A 110 -11.80 -6.13 2.06
N ILE A 111 -11.41 -4.89 1.85
CA ILE A 111 -11.66 -4.12 0.62
C ILE A 111 -10.30 -3.89 -0.04
N LEU A 112 -10.12 -4.36 -1.27
CA LEU A 112 -8.87 -4.27 -2.02
C LEU A 112 -9.03 -3.40 -3.26
N PHE A 113 -8.13 -2.43 -3.40
CA PHE A 113 -7.98 -1.57 -4.56
C PHE A 113 -6.94 -2.21 -5.47
N LEU A 114 -7.41 -3.05 -6.39
CA LEU A 114 -6.57 -3.94 -7.18
C LEU A 114 -5.92 -3.20 -8.35
N GLN A 115 -4.65 -3.48 -8.60
CA GLN A 115 -3.92 -2.88 -9.71
C GLN A 115 -2.87 -3.86 -10.26
N GLY A 116 -3.05 -4.31 -11.51
CA GLY A 116 -2.08 -5.12 -12.23
C GLY A 116 -1.81 -6.50 -11.59
N ASN A 117 -2.86 -7.21 -11.17
CA ASN A 117 -2.73 -8.58 -10.64
C ASN A 117 -1.97 -9.49 -11.61
N GLY A 118 -1.11 -10.36 -11.07
CA GLY A 118 -0.22 -11.23 -11.83
C GLY A 118 0.91 -10.52 -12.60
N LYS A 119 0.90 -9.18 -12.68
CA LYS A 119 1.89 -8.38 -13.43
C LYS A 119 2.80 -7.58 -12.51
N ARG A 120 2.28 -7.12 -11.37
CA ARG A 120 2.99 -6.31 -10.38
C ARG A 120 3.44 -7.14 -9.19
N MET A 121 4.52 -6.69 -8.54
CA MET A 121 5.01 -7.32 -7.32
C MET A 121 4.02 -7.20 -6.16
N VAL A 122 3.34 -6.06 -6.05
CA VAL A 122 2.25 -5.82 -5.12
C VAL A 122 1.06 -5.36 -5.96
N PRO A 123 0.02 -6.20 -6.16
CA PRO A 123 -1.05 -5.92 -7.10
C PRO A 123 -2.14 -5.02 -6.49
N LEU A 124 -1.72 -3.99 -5.76
CA LEU A 124 -2.58 -3.05 -5.07
C LEU A 124 -2.19 -1.61 -5.40
N SER A 125 -3.19 -0.78 -5.61
CA SER A 125 -3.04 0.66 -5.77
C SER A 125 -2.38 1.25 -4.53
N GLY A 126 -1.24 1.93 -4.69
CA GLY A 126 -0.47 2.43 -3.54
C GLY A 126 0.12 1.33 -2.63
N TRP A 127 0.25 0.10 -3.13
CA TRP A 127 0.75 -1.08 -2.40
C TRP A 127 -0.11 -1.37 -1.17
N GLY A 128 0.45 -1.45 0.04
CA GLY A 128 -0.34 -1.66 1.25
C GLY A 128 -1.48 -0.64 1.42
N GLN A 129 -1.31 0.59 0.96
CA GLN A 129 -2.32 1.65 1.12
C GLN A 129 -3.65 1.34 0.42
N GLY A 130 -3.65 0.47 -0.59
CA GLY A 130 -4.86 0.01 -1.29
C GLY A 130 -5.60 -1.13 -0.60
N MET A 131 -5.18 -1.54 0.59
CA MET A 131 -5.85 -2.56 1.39
C MET A 131 -6.51 -1.95 2.62
N PHE A 132 -7.80 -2.27 2.79
CA PHE A 132 -8.58 -1.89 3.96
C PHE A 132 -9.18 -3.15 4.60
N ILE A 133 -9.19 -3.18 5.93
CA ILE A 133 -9.66 -4.31 6.72
C ILE A 133 -11.03 -3.96 7.28
N ILE A 134 -11.99 -4.86 7.12
CA ILE A 134 -13.30 -4.76 7.76
C ILE A 134 -13.25 -5.57 9.06
N LYS A 135 -13.49 -4.91 10.20
CA LYS A 135 -13.63 -5.56 11.50
C LYS A 135 -14.76 -4.92 12.29
N GLU A 136 -15.75 -5.71 12.71
CA GLU A 136 -16.87 -5.22 13.54
C GLU A 136 -17.56 -3.98 12.94
N ASN A 137 -17.80 -4.01 11.62
CA ASN A 137 -18.38 -2.90 10.84
C ASN A 137 -17.53 -1.61 10.79
N ARG A 138 -16.25 -1.68 11.14
CA ARG A 138 -15.28 -0.57 11.05
C ARG A 138 -14.25 -0.84 9.97
N ILE A 139 -13.68 0.23 9.43
CA ILE A 139 -12.57 0.17 8.50
C ILE A 139 -11.25 0.42 9.22
N LEU A 140 -10.25 -0.43 8.96
CA LEU A 140 -8.86 -0.23 9.35
C LEU A 140 -7.99 -0.13 8.08
N ASP A 141 -6.89 0.61 8.14
CA ASP A 141 -5.85 0.58 7.11
C ASP A 141 -5.04 -0.74 7.16
N TYR A 142 -4.14 -0.93 6.20
CA TYR A 142 -3.24 -2.08 6.16
C TYR A 142 -2.25 -2.19 7.33
N GLN A 143 -2.12 -1.13 8.14
CA GLN A 143 -1.33 -1.10 9.38
C GLN A 143 -2.21 -1.28 10.61
N THR A 144 -3.48 -1.65 10.45
CA THR A 144 -4.48 -1.86 11.51
C THR A 144 -4.89 -0.61 12.28
N ASN A 145 -4.59 0.59 11.75
CA ASN A 145 -5.11 1.85 12.30
C ASN A 145 -6.58 2.03 11.87
N PRO A 146 -7.50 2.39 12.79
CA PRO A 146 -8.87 2.72 12.41
C PRO A 146 -8.91 3.90 11.44
N VAL A 147 -9.59 3.74 10.30
CA VAL A 147 -9.96 4.86 9.43
C VAL A 147 -11.11 5.60 10.10
N VAL A 148 -10.99 6.91 10.26
CA VAL A 148 -12.01 7.74 10.91
C VAL A 148 -12.83 8.52 9.89
N ASP A 149 -12.20 9.00 8.82
CA ASP A 149 -12.86 9.79 7.79
C ASP A 149 -12.03 9.87 6.50
N ILE A 150 -12.64 10.42 5.45
CA ILE A 150 -11.95 10.86 4.22
C ILE A 150 -12.22 12.35 4.05
N VAL A 151 -11.23 13.19 4.37
CA VAL A 151 -11.35 14.65 4.37
C VAL A 151 -10.36 15.23 3.37
N ASN A 152 -10.78 16.16 2.53
CA ASN A 152 -9.93 16.79 1.51
C ASN A 152 -9.14 15.78 0.66
N ASP A 153 -9.81 14.68 0.27
CA ASP A 153 -9.20 13.59 -0.50
C ASP A 153 -8.10 12.81 0.26
N GLN A 154 -7.99 12.97 1.58
CA GLN A 154 -7.03 12.27 2.43
C GLN A 154 -7.75 11.29 3.34
N ILE A 155 -7.22 10.08 3.44
CA ILE A 155 -7.69 9.09 4.41
C ILE A 155 -7.14 9.47 5.77
N VAL A 156 -8.04 9.77 6.70
CA VAL A 156 -7.70 10.12 8.08
C VAL A 156 -7.76 8.84 8.89
N VAL A 157 -6.66 8.52 9.59
CA VAL A 157 -6.56 7.35 10.46
C VAL A 157 -6.28 7.75 11.91
N ASN A 158 -6.89 7.03 12.84
CA ASN A 158 -6.51 7.08 14.24
C ASN A 158 -5.25 6.24 14.45
N ARG A 159 -4.10 6.91 14.40
CA ARG A 159 -2.83 6.24 14.64
C ARG A 159 -2.67 6.01 16.14
N LEU A 160 -2.93 4.78 16.57
CA LEU A 160 -2.79 4.38 17.98
C LEU A 160 -1.34 4.48 18.49
N VAL A 161 -0.37 4.61 17.58
CA VAL A 161 1.03 4.90 17.89
C VAL A 161 1.32 6.36 17.59
N THR A 162 1.42 7.20 18.64
CA THR A 162 2.05 8.51 18.51
C THR A 162 3.48 8.31 18.02
N PRO A 163 3.93 8.98 16.95
CA PRO A 163 5.32 8.89 16.56
C PRO A 163 6.19 9.31 17.75
N ASN A 164 7.22 8.51 18.07
CA ASN A 164 8.17 8.78 19.17
C ASN A 164 8.96 10.10 18.97
N MET A 165 8.72 10.83 17.88
CA MET A 165 9.43 12.03 17.49
C MET A 165 8.43 13.04 16.91
N ILE A 166 8.30 14.17 17.58
CA ILE A 166 7.58 15.35 17.09
C ILE A 166 8.60 16.22 16.36
N VAL A 167 8.43 16.41 15.05
CA VAL A 167 9.27 17.34 14.27
C VAL A 167 8.74 18.74 14.47
N VAL A 168 9.50 19.59 15.17
CA VAL A 168 9.17 21.01 15.35
C VAL A 168 9.23 21.71 13.99
N GLY A 169 8.09 22.26 13.54
CA GLY A 169 7.98 22.99 12.27
C GLY A 169 7.48 22.19 11.06
N ALA A 170 7.18 20.90 11.22
CA ALA A 170 6.38 20.20 10.22
C ALA A 170 4.96 20.79 10.19
N PRO A 171 4.28 20.88 9.03
CA PRO A 171 2.85 21.11 8.99
C PRO A 171 2.21 20.14 9.99
N GLN A 172 1.52 20.68 10.99
CA GLN A 172 0.79 19.82 11.91
C GLN A 172 -0.18 18.99 11.04
N PRO A 173 -0.22 17.66 11.20
CA PRO A 173 -1.27 16.86 10.59
C PRO A 173 -2.59 17.56 10.88
N GLU A 174 -3.48 17.65 9.88
CA GLU A 174 -4.81 18.25 10.07
C GLU A 174 -5.38 17.76 11.40
N THR A 175 -5.83 18.71 12.22
CA THR A 175 -6.12 18.48 13.64
C THR A 175 -7.04 17.28 13.81
N PHE A 176 -6.43 16.19 14.24
CA PHE A 176 -7.05 14.90 14.46
C PHE A 176 -7.87 14.97 15.76
N ASP A 177 -9.18 14.76 15.66
CA ASP A 177 -10.01 14.52 16.84
C ASP A 177 -9.93 13.03 17.21
N ALA A 178 -9.14 12.74 18.25
CA ALA A 178 -8.96 11.39 18.78
C ALA A 178 -10.26 10.72 19.27
N ASN A 179 -11.34 11.50 19.43
CA ASN A 179 -12.64 11.01 19.86
C ASN A 179 -13.61 10.77 18.69
N SER A 180 -13.20 11.05 17.45
CA SER A 180 -14.04 10.78 16.29
C SER A 180 -14.27 9.27 16.15
N PRO A 181 -15.52 8.83 16.01
CA PRO A 181 -15.81 7.40 15.88
C PRO A 181 -15.17 6.84 14.60
N PRO A 182 -14.73 5.57 14.60
CA PRO A 182 -14.24 4.92 13.39
C PRO A 182 -15.28 4.94 12.27
N LEU A 183 -14.82 5.13 11.04
CA LEU A 183 -15.65 5.11 9.85
C LEU A 183 -16.32 3.74 9.69
N LEU A 184 -17.63 3.77 9.47
CA LEU A 184 -18.42 2.57 9.24
C LEU A 184 -18.12 1.99 7.85
N ALA A 185 -18.12 0.66 7.75
CA ALA A 185 -17.85 -0.02 6.48
C ALA A 185 -18.88 0.33 5.40
N SER A 186 -20.16 0.47 5.76
CA SER A 186 -21.20 0.91 4.84
C SER A 186 -20.92 2.31 4.28
N SER A 187 -20.59 3.28 5.13
CA SER A 187 -20.27 4.65 4.71
C SER A 187 -19.07 4.70 3.77
N PHE A 188 -18.02 3.93 4.06
CA PHE A 188 -16.85 3.84 3.20
C PHE A 188 -17.19 3.22 1.84
N ILE A 189 -17.99 2.16 1.82
CA ILE A 189 -18.45 1.52 0.57
C ILE A 189 -19.31 2.48 -0.26
N GLU A 190 -20.21 3.24 0.37
CA GLU A 190 -21.00 4.27 -0.33
C GLU A 190 -20.11 5.34 -0.96
N GLN A 191 -19.06 5.80 -0.27
CA GLN A 191 -18.10 6.76 -0.82
C GLN A 191 -17.34 6.19 -2.03
N ILE A 192 -16.95 4.91 -1.99
CA ILE A 192 -16.32 4.22 -3.14
C ILE A 192 -17.30 4.19 -4.32
N LYS A 193 -18.55 3.79 -4.09
CA LYS A 193 -19.58 3.66 -5.14
C LYS A 193 -19.98 5.01 -5.74
N ALA A 194 -19.95 6.08 -4.94
CA ALA A 194 -20.27 7.44 -5.39
C ALA A 194 -19.12 8.11 -6.18
N PHE A 195 -17.92 7.54 -6.17
CA PHE A 195 -16.76 8.15 -6.81
C PHE A 195 -16.92 8.18 -8.35
N PRO A 196 -16.83 9.35 -9.00
CA PRO A 196 -16.95 9.45 -10.45
C PRO A 196 -15.79 8.70 -11.10
N THR A 197 -16.07 7.60 -11.80
CA THR A 197 -15.00 6.82 -12.42
C THR A 197 -15.19 6.66 -13.93
N ALA A 198 -14.12 6.87 -14.68
CA ALA A 198 -13.97 6.28 -16.02
C ALA A 198 -13.89 4.75 -15.90
N LYS A 199 -14.55 4.02 -16.81
CA LYS A 199 -14.44 2.56 -16.87
C LYS A 199 -12.96 2.15 -17.00
N SER A 200 -12.46 1.33 -16.08
CA SER A 200 -11.22 0.59 -16.31
C SER A 200 -11.40 -0.25 -17.56
N GLN A 201 -10.44 -0.18 -18.50
CA GLN A 201 -10.53 -0.86 -19.79
C GLN A 201 -9.99 -2.30 -19.74
N GLN A 202 -9.36 -2.72 -18.63
CA GLN A 202 -8.85 -4.08 -18.49
C GLN A 202 -9.69 -4.89 -17.50
N PRO A 203 -10.24 -6.05 -17.93
CA PRO A 203 -10.89 -6.98 -17.03
C PRO A 203 -9.94 -7.39 -15.91
N LEU A 204 -10.47 -7.51 -14.69
CA LEU A 204 -9.70 -8.04 -13.59
C LEU A 204 -9.42 -9.52 -13.83
N GLU A 205 -8.15 -9.92 -13.72
CA GLU A 205 -7.69 -11.29 -13.93
C GLU A 205 -7.32 -11.92 -12.58
N SER A 206 -7.92 -13.07 -12.28
CA SER A 206 -7.54 -13.94 -11.15
C SER A 206 -6.40 -14.87 -11.58
N VAL A 207 -5.42 -15.10 -10.72
CA VAL A 207 -4.31 -16.02 -11.03
C VAL A 207 -4.61 -17.43 -10.57
N GLU A 208 -4.15 -18.42 -11.34
CA GLU A 208 -4.16 -19.82 -10.94
C GLU A 208 -2.81 -20.19 -10.29
N PRO A 209 -2.76 -20.47 -8.97
CA PRO A 209 -1.49 -20.65 -8.25
C PRO A 209 -0.55 -21.69 -8.87
N ARG A 210 -1.11 -22.79 -9.40
CA ARG A 210 -0.32 -23.89 -9.95
C ARG A 210 0.36 -23.53 -11.27
N SER A 211 -0.30 -22.77 -12.13
CA SER A 211 0.21 -22.38 -13.45
C SER A 211 0.84 -20.98 -13.49
N PHE A 212 0.74 -20.20 -12.41
CA PHE A 212 1.30 -18.85 -12.35
C PHE A 212 2.81 -18.85 -12.62
N SER A 213 3.26 -17.95 -13.48
CA SER A 213 4.67 -17.71 -13.79
C SER A 213 4.96 -16.22 -13.69
N LEU A 214 6.20 -15.86 -13.36
CA LEU A 214 6.57 -14.46 -13.23
C LEU A 214 6.55 -13.76 -14.60
N PRO A 215 6.09 -12.49 -14.66
CA PRO A 215 6.21 -11.67 -15.86
C PRO A 215 7.66 -11.56 -16.30
N ASN A 216 7.88 -11.53 -17.62
CA ASN A 216 9.21 -11.37 -18.18
C ASN A 216 9.81 -10.00 -17.78
N ARG A 217 11.12 -9.94 -17.47
CA ARG A 217 11.77 -8.75 -16.85
C ARG A 217 11.57 -7.43 -17.61
N GLN A 218 11.48 -7.49 -18.94
CA GLN A 218 11.25 -6.30 -19.79
C GLN A 218 9.88 -5.64 -19.53
N THR A 219 8.87 -6.41 -19.15
CA THR A 219 7.52 -5.92 -18.82
C THR A 219 7.50 -5.24 -17.46
N SER A 220 8.28 -5.74 -16.49
CA SER A 220 8.34 -5.18 -15.13
C SER A 220 9.06 -3.83 -15.08
N GLU A 221 10.12 -3.63 -15.86
CA GLU A 221 10.84 -2.34 -15.91
C GLU A 221 10.03 -1.20 -16.55
N ALA A 222 9.19 -1.51 -17.55
CA ALA A 222 8.30 -0.53 -18.17
C ALA A 222 7.19 -0.06 -17.21
N ILE A 223 6.69 -0.95 -16.35
CA ILE A 223 5.64 -0.65 -15.37
C ILE A 223 6.19 0.11 -14.14
N MET A 224 7.44 -0.14 -13.74
CA MET A 224 8.09 0.54 -12.61
C MET A 224 8.50 1.99 -12.93
N ARG A 225 8.63 2.37 -14.20
CA ARG A 225 8.96 3.74 -14.64
C ARG A 225 7.75 4.69 -14.69
N GLY A 226 6.54 4.21 -14.40
CA GLY A 226 5.31 5.00 -14.39
C GLY A 226 4.73 5.32 -13.00
N GLN A 227 5.55 5.26 -11.93
CA GLN A 227 5.13 5.47 -10.53
C GLN A 227 5.39 6.89 -10.01
#